data_AF-A0A955AML6-F1
#
_entry.id   AF-A0A955AML6-F1
#
_cell.length_a   1.000
_cell.length_b   1.000
_cell.length_c   1.000
_cell.angle_alpha   90.00
_cell.angle_beta   90.00
_cell.angle_gamma   90.00
#
_symmetry.space_group_name_H-M   'P 1'
#
loop_
_entity.id
_entity.type
_entity.pdbx_description
1 polymer ?
#
loop_
_entity_poly.entity_id
_entity_poly.type
_entity_poly.pdbx_seq_one_letter_code
_entity_poly.pdbx_strand_id
1 'polypeptide(L)'
;MKSSRRQCSSASPSGPLMVGVCINFMVVILLAGDLVPSVNESHYLPKSKHAWDTSFAPGDLFLESHNSHFVASLFAGLLARVFPLLGVAWVGRLLSWLFLAYSWHRLSHSIGISRFLSPFLLAAFYFAVYYGHWAGEWAIGGFEAKSVAYPAVFLAIASVLNSNWPNAWLWTGFSVAWHPIVGGWAGISLMGVWLRQHYFTSPGKAGSPVRADSLGKADSLGKAEIRAMLGGLLLAAVGILPAAAGLGGPSQRGKVVASQVHVYFRLAHHQSPTLFAKERHLAALVTMAVFAGSVVVSRRVCAEKQRSLPVEQSLSRALVMQSIAWFAVAFALVGLTIDLILSPTYPGIASWLLRFYWFRWSDIAVPLAWTLTVGALLDTYWFHAKQNGRVLSAKAALTAAILVSILVVGSIGRVKSHLTQRVPLADELLLESPIVHEIVSDRLTDWQAVCQWIKENTPSDSLWLTPKHQQTFKWYAGRAEVVCWKDVPQNSAAVLEWYERIIKSAQPRTEQGYLRDWRTDELLNLSAEYGFRWVLIDRTLQRSPPSLEILYPIEVENRSFAVFRIPEQMVPTRPSQVE
;
A
#
# COMPACT_ATOMS: atom_id res chain seq x y z
N MET A 1 -41.08 -43.98 -30.09
CA MET A 1 -40.21 -43.72 -28.92
C MET A 1 -39.10 -42.75 -29.31
N LYS A 2 -39.24 -41.47 -28.99
CA LYS A 2 -38.16 -40.46 -29.03
C LYS A 2 -38.29 -39.66 -27.74
N SER A 3 -37.47 -39.95 -26.72
CA SER A 3 -37.44 -39.18 -25.48
C SER A 3 -36.34 -38.13 -25.56
N SER A 4 -36.73 -36.88 -25.78
CA SER A 4 -35.87 -35.71 -25.63
C SER A 4 -35.51 -35.51 -24.16
N ARG A 5 -34.24 -35.70 -23.78
CA ARG A 5 -33.71 -35.20 -22.51
C ARG A 5 -33.56 -33.68 -22.61
N ARG A 6 -34.48 -32.95 -21.96
CA ARG A 6 -34.28 -31.52 -21.67
C ARG A 6 -33.10 -31.40 -20.70
N GLN A 7 -32.02 -30.75 -21.14
CA GLN A 7 -31.00 -30.21 -20.25
C GLN A 7 -31.63 -29.03 -19.49
N CYS A 8 -31.94 -29.22 -18.21
CA CYS A 8 -32.13 -28.11 -17.29
C CYS A 8 -30.75 -27.47 -17.05
N SER A 9 -30.51 -26.32 -17.66
CA SER A 9 -29.46 -25.41 -17.24
C SER A 9 -29.79 -24.89 -15.84
N SER A 10 -29.19 -25.48 -14.81
CA SER A 10 -29.24 -24.92 -13.46
C SER A 10 -28.40 -23.64 -13.44
N ALA A 11 -29.03 -22.49 -13.69
CA ALA A 11 -28.46 -21.21 -13.27
C ALA A 11 -28.18 -21.32 -11.77
N SER A 12 -26.91 -21.22 -11.37
CA SER A 12 -26.57 -21.10 -9.95
C SER A 12 -27.28 -19.85 -9.42
N PRO A 13 -27.90 -19.91 -8.23
CA PRO A 13 -28.57 -18.73 -7.70
C PRO A 13 -27.50 -17.65 -7.46
N SER A 14 -27.65 -16.50 -8.12
CA SER A 14 -26.78 -15.33 -7.96
C SER A 14 -26.94 -14.65 -6.58
N GLY A 15 -28.04 -14.92 -5.87
CA GLY A 15 -28.37 -14.34 -4.56
C GLY A 15 -27.34 -14.62 -3.45
N PRO A 16 -26.93 -15.88 -3.20
CA PRO A 16 -25.93 -16.22 -2.18
C PRO A 16 -24.55 -15.55 -2.37
N LEU A 17 -24.13 -15.32 -3.62
CA LEU A 17 -22.88 -14.61 -3.92
C LEU A 17 -22.98 -13.15 -3.50
N MET A 18 -24.05 -12.46 -3.93
CA MET A 18 -24.25 -11.04 -3.64
C MET A 18 -24.28 -10.77 -2.13
N VAL A 19 -25.00 -11.59 -1.36
CA VAL A 19 -25.05 -11.46 0.11
C VAL A 19 -23.65 -11.59 0.74
N GLY A 20 -22.87 -12.59 0.33
CA GLY A 20 -21.51 -12.79 0.87
C GLY A 20 -20.57 -11.63 0.55
N VAL A 21 -20.66 -11.08 -0.66
CA VAL A 21 -19.89 -9.90 -1.08
C VAL A 21 -20.31 -8.66 -0.28
N CYS A 22 -21.61 -8.42 -0.12
CA CYS A 22 -22.12 -7.30 0.67
C CYS A 22 -21.64 -7.35 2.13
N ILE A 23 -21.66 -8.52 2.78
CA ILE A 23 -21.18 -8.65 4.17
C ILE A 23 -19.68 -8.36 4.25
N ASN A 24 -18.87 -8.94 3.36
CA ASN A 24 -17.43 -8.65 3.33
C ASN A 24 -17.16 -7.16 3.06
N PHE A 25 -17.95 -6.53 2.20
CA PHE A 25 -17.84 -5.10 1.90
C PHE A 25 -18.14 -4.23 3.12
N MET A 26 -19.19 -4.57 3.90
CA MET A 26 -19.46 -3.89 5.16
C MET A 26 -18.30 -4.05 6.15
N VAL A 27 -17.70 -5.24 6.26
CA VAL A 27 -16.51 -5.46 7.11
C VAL A 27 -15.35 -4.56 6.67
N VAL A 28 -15.09 -4.43 5.37
CA VAL A 28 -14.04 -3.54 4.86
C VAL A 28 -14.30 -2.08 5.24
N ILE A 29 -15.54 -1.59 5.06
CA ILE A 29 -15.92 -0.23 5.45
C ILE A 29 -15.69 0.00 6.95
N LEU A 30 -16.11 -0.95 7.79
CA LEU A 30 -15.95 -0.83 9.24
C LEU A 30 -14.49 -0.82 9.69
N LEU A 31 -13.61 -1.51 8.97
CA LEU A 31 -12.19 -1.64 9.34
C LEU A 31 -11.32 -0.52 8.76
N ALA A 32 -11.61 -0.04 7.55
CA ALA A 32 -10.78 0.91 6.79
C ALA A 32 -11.46 2.26 6.49
N GLY A 33 -12.60 2.53 7.13
CA GLY A 33 -13.39 3.75 7.00
C GLY A 33 -12.78 5.02 7.61
N ASP A 34 -11.45 5.17 7.66
CA ASP A 34 -10.78 6.33 8.24
C ASP A 34 -11.15 7.62 7.46
N LEU A 35 -10.98 8.80 8.08
CA LEU A 35 -11.20 10.08 7.40
C LEU A 35 -10.33 10.25 6.12
N VAL A 36 -10.83 11.07 5.19
CA VAL A 36 -10.11 11.47 3.97
C VAL A 36 -9.46 12.83 4.20
N PRO A 37 -8.21 13.07 3.77
CA PRO A 37 -7.35 12.13 3.04
C PRO A 37 -6.60 11.14 3.94
N SER A 38 -6.45 9.91 3.44
CA SER A 38 -5.48 8.94 3.96
C SER A 38 -4.07 9.29 3.48
N VAL A 39 -3.07 8.74 4.17
CA VAL A 39 -1.64 9.05 4.04
C VAL A 39 -1.14 9.07 2.58
N ASN A 40 -1.63 8.17 1.73
CA ASN A 40 -1.18 8.08 0.34
C ASN A 40 -2.14 8.77 -0.65
N GLU A 41 -3.37 9.10 -0.24
CA GLU A 41 -4.33 9.80 -1.09
C GLU A 41 -3.89 11.24 -1.34
N SER A 42 -3.36 11.90 -0.31
CA SER A 42 -2.85 13.27 -0.41
C SER A 42 -1.63 13.40 -1.31
N HIS A 43 -0.99 12.29 -1.67
CA HIS A 43 0.15 12.20 -2.56
C HIS A 43 -0.28 11.80 -3.99
N TYR A 44 -0.96 10.66 -4.13
CA TYR A 44 -1.26 10.09 -5.45
C TYR A 44 -2.43 10.79 -6.16
N LEU A 45 -3.45 11.28 -5.44
CA LEU A 45 -4.60 11.89 -6.11
C LEU A 45 -4.27 13.29 -6.67
N PRO A 46 -3.53 14.17 -5.98
CA PRO A 46 -3.00 15.39 -6.58
C PRO A 46 -2.15 15.12 -7.83
N LYS A 47 -1.25 14.12 -7.78
CA LYS A 47 -0.45 13.71 -8.95
C LYS A 47 -1.31 13.23 -10.12
N SER A 48 -2.34 12.43 -9.83
CA SER A 48 -3.26 11.94 -10.84
C SER A 48 -4.09 13.08 -11.45
N LYS A 49 -4.51 14.06 -10.63
CA LYS A 49 -5.22 15.26 -11.11
C LYS A 49 -4.31 16.10 -12.02
N HIS A 50 -3.10 16.40 -11.58
CA HIS A 50 -2.12 17.17 -12.36
C HIS A 50 -1.82 16.52 -13.72
N ALA A 51 -1.71 15.20 -13.77
CA ALA A 51 -1.47 14.46 -15.02
C ALA A 51 -2.56 14.66 -16.08
N TRP A 52 -3.79 15.04 -15.68
CA TRP A 52 -4.90 15.35 -16.59
C TRP A 52 -5.19 16.85 -16.73
N ASP A 53 -4.73 17.65 -15.78
CA ASP A 53 -4.92 19.09 -15.70
C ASP A 53 -3.65 19.74 -15.15
N THR A 54 -2.73 20.09 -16.05
CA THR A 54 -1.44 20.68 -15.68
C THR A 54 -1.57 22.07 -15.09
N SER A 55 -2.75 22.71 -15.15
CA SER A 55 -3.02 23.98 -14.46
C SER A 55 -3.19 23.82 -12.95
N PHE A 56 -3.39 22.59 -12.46
CA PHE A 56 -3.42 22.29 -11.04
C PHE A 56 -1.99 22.20 -10.49
N ALA A 57 -1.55 23.22 -9.74
CA ALA A 57 -0.22 23.31 -9.14
C ALA A 57 0.93 23.13 -10.17
N PRO A 58 1.01 23.97 -11.22
CA PRO A 58 2.07 23.91 -12.22
C PRO A 58 3.44 24.25 -11.61
N GLY A 59 4.51 23.67 -12.13
CA GLY A 59 5.89 23.86 -11.66
C GLY A 59 6.26 23.05 -10.41
N ASP A 60 5.36 22.20 -9.90
CA ASP A 60 5.66 21.32 -8.78
C ASP A 60 6.54 20.15 -9.20
N LEU A 61 7.73 20.04 -8.60
CA LEU A 61 8.73 19.02 -8.93
C LEU A 61 8.18 17.59 -8.89
N PHE A 62 7.31 17.27 -7.92
CA PHE A 62 6.78 15.92 -7.76
C PHE A 62 5.64 15.64 -8.74
N LEU A 63 4.73 16.59 -8.93
CA LEU A 63 3.59 16.41 -9.83
C LEU A 63 4.04 16.29 -11.30
N GLU A 64 5.05 17.06 -11.69
CA GLU A 64 5.66 17.01 -13.03
C GLU A 64 6.63 15.84 -13.21
N SER A 65 7.05 15.21 -12.11
CA SER A 65 7.95 14.05 -12.17
C SER A 65 7.28 12.86 -12.84
N HIS A 66 8.11 11.98 -13.40
CA HIS A 66 7.71 10.68 -13.95
C HIS A 66 6.66 9.92 -13.10
N ASN A 67 5.73 9.26 -13.79
CA ASN A 67 4.63 8.52 -13.16
C ASN A 67 4.86 7.00 -13.22
N SER A 68 5.17 6.41 -12.07
CA SER A 68 5.42 4.96 -11.94
C SER A 68 4.16 4.11 -11.79
N HIS A 69 3.00 4.72 -11.52
CA HIS A 69 1.71 4.04 -11.38
C HIS A 69 0.75 4.50 -12.48
N PHE A 70 1.18 4.33 -13.73
CA PHE A 70 0.54 4.93 -14.90
C PHE A 70 -0.96 4.65 -14.99
N VAL A 71 -1.37 3.37 -14.98
CA VAL A 71 -2.79 2.99 -15.13
C VAL A 71 -3.65 3.51 -13.97
N ALA A 72 -3.16 3.38 -12.74
CA ALA A 72 -3.85 3.88 -11.55
C ALA A 72 -4.03 5.40 -11.60
N SER A 73 -3.01 6.12 -12.05
CA SER A 73 -3.04 7.58 -12.17
C SER A 73 -3.96 8.05 -13.30
N LEU A 74 -3.97 7.32 -14.42
CA LEU A 74 -4.88 7.60 -15.53
C LEU A 74 -6.33 7.49 -15.06
N PHE A 75 -6.66 6.41 -14.36
CA PHE A 75 -8.02 6.18 -13.83
C PHE A 75 -8.41 7.21 -12.77
N ALA A 76 -7.56 7.45 -11.76
CA ALA A 76 -7.85 8.42 -10.70
C ALA A 76 -7.96 9.85 -11.23
N GLY A 77 -7.13 10.21 -12.21
CA GLY A 77 -7.16 11.53 -12.83
C GLY A 77 -8.39 11.74 -13.72
N LEU A 78 -8.88 10.70 -14.40
CA LEU A 78 -10.17 10.75 -15.11
C LEU A 78 -11.31 11.07 -14.15
N LEU A 79 -11.34 10.44 -12.97
CA LEU A 79 -12.32 10.79 -11.92
C LEU A 79 -12.14 12.23 -11.43
N ALA A 80 -10.89 12.71 -11.32
CA ALA A 80 -10.58 14.07 -10.88
C ALA A 80 -10.96 15.18 -11.87
N ARG A 81 -11.38 14.84 -13.10
CA ARG A 81 -12.00 15.78 -14.05
C ARG A 81 -13.45 16.10 -13.70
N VAL A 82 -14.13 15.19 -12.99
CA VAL A 82 -15.56 15.31 -12.66
C VAL A 82 -15.77 15.59 -11.17
N PHE A 83 -14.93 15.04 -10.30
CA PHE A 83 -15.04 15.18 -8.86
C PHE A 83 -13.87 15.98 -8.25
N PRO A 84 -14.09 16.71 -7.14
CA PRO A 84 -13.00 17.20 -6.31
C PRO A 84 -12.22 16.02 -5.70
N LEU A 85 -10.99 16.25 -5.23
CA LEU A 85 -10.11 15.21 -4.69
C LEU A 85 -10.77 14.36 -3.58
N LEU A 86 -11.57 15.00 -2.70
CA LEU A 86 -12.37 14.32 -1.69
C LEU A 86 -13.37 13.31 -2.31
N GLY A 87 -14.05 13.71 -3.39
CA GLY A 87 -14.98 12.84 -4.11
C GLY A 87 -14.26 11.69 -4.80
N VAL A 88 -13.10 11.95 -5.42
CA VAL A 88 -12.25 10.91 -6.04
C VAL A 88 -11.82 9.86 -5.01
N ALA A 89 -11.37 10.30 -3.83
CA ALA A 89 -10.99 9.39 -2.75
C ALA A 89 -12.13 8.48 -2.31
N TRP A 90 -13.32 9.04 -2.03
CA TRP A 90 -14.46 8.22 -1.60
C TRP A 90 -14.97 7.28 -2.70
N VAL A 91 -15.13 7.76 -3.92
CA VAL A 91 -15.54 6.90 -5.06
C VAL A 91 -14.51 5.78 -5.27
N GLY A 92 -13.22 6.12 -5.29
CA GLY A 92 -12.15 5.15 -5.45
C GLY A 92 -12.06 4.13 -4.30
N ARG A 93 -12.26 4.57 -3.04
CA ARG A 93 -12.36 3.69 -1.88
C ARG A 93 -13.51 2.71 -2.03
N LEU A 94 -14.73 3.19 -2.31
CA LEU A 94 -15.91 2.33 -2.46
C LEU A 94 -15.73 1.30 -3.57
N LEU A 95 -15.20 1.71 -4.73
CA LEU A 95 -14.93 0.79 -5.85
C LEU A 95 -13.85 -0.24 -5.51
N SER A 96 -12.72 0.19 -4.93
CA SER A 96 -11.63 -0.72 -4.56
C SER A 96 -12.00 -1.66 -3.41
N TRP A 97 -12.77 -1.18 -2.42
CA TRP A 97 -13.29 -2.00 -1.32
C TRP A 97 -14.33 -3.01 -1.79
N LEU A 98 -15.19 -2.65 -2.75
CA LEU A 98 -16.14 -3.59 -3.35
C LEU A 98 -15.38 -4.66 -4.14
N PHE A 99 -14.36 -4.28 -4.90
CA PHE A 99 -13.51 -5.21 -5.63
C PHE A 99 -12.74 -6.15 -4.68
N LEU A 100 -12.22 -5.62 -3.58
CA LEU A 100 -11.61 -6.39 -2.50
C LEU A 100 -12.61 -7.38 -1.90
N ALA A 101 -13.81 -6.94 -1.54
CA ALA A 101 -14.85 -7.81 -0.98
C ALA A 101 -15.25 -8.94 -1.94
N TYR A 102 -15.37 -8.63 -3.23
CA TYR A 102 -15.62 -9.63 -4.28
C TYR A 102 -14.46 -10.62 -4.39
N SER A 103 -13.22 -10.13 -4.52
CA SER A 103 -12.04 -10.98 -4.65
C SER A 103 -11.80 -11.85 -3.42
N TRP A 104 -12.01 -11.31 -2.21
CA TRP A 104 -11.94 -12.06 -0.96
C TRP A 104 -12.99 -13.16 -0.91
N HIS A 105 -14.25 -12.85 -1.28
CA HIS A 105 -15.30 -13.86 -1.36
C HIS A 105 -14.89 -15.00 -2.31
N ARG A 106 -14.37 -14.68 -3.50
CA ARG A 106 -13.90 -15.68 -4.47
C ARG A 106 -12.72 -16.49 -3.92
N LEU A 107 -11.76 -15.86 -3.27
CA LEU A 107 -10.58 -16.51 -2.69
C LEU A 107 -10.96 -17.45 -1.54
N SER A 108 -11.75 -16.96 -0.57
CA SER A 108 -12.15 -17.76 0.60
C SER A 108 -12.97 -18.98 0.18
N HIS A 109 -13.91 -18.83 -0.75
CA HIS A 109 -14.72 -19.95 -1.25
C HIS A 109 -13.90 -20.91 -2.11
N SER A 110 -12.83 -20.45 -2.75
CA SER A 110 -11.90 -21.35 -3.46
C SER A 110 -11.17 -22.25 -2.47
N ILE A 111 -10.87 -21.80 -1.25
CA ILE A 111 -10.36 -22.68 -0.17
C ILE A 111 -11.46 -23.62 0.37
N GLY A 112 -12.73 -23.36 0.10
CA GLY A 112 -13.86 -24.10 0.70
C GLY A 112 -14.35 -23.50 2.01
N ILE A 113 -13.98 -22.25 2.31
CA ILE A 113 -14.44 -21.55 3.51
C ILE A 113 -15.92 -21.23 3.41
N SER A 114 -16.66 -21.48 4.48
CA SER A 114 -18.09 -21.18 4.55
C SER A 114 -18.38 -19.67 4.51
N ARG A 115 -19.51 -19.29 3.91
CA ARG A 115 -19.98 -17.90 3.85
C ARG A 115 -20.08 -17.19 5.21
N PHE A 116 -20.32 -17.95 6.28
CA PHE A 116 -20.40 -17.41 7.64
C PHE A 116 -19.02 -17.11 8.22
N LEU A 117 -18.02 -17.92 7.91
CA LEU A 117 -16.66 -17.75 8.42
C LEU A 117 -15.85 -16.72 7.62
N SER A 118 -16.15 -16.54 6.33
CA SER A 118 -15.44 -15.61 5.44
C SER A 118 -15.26 -14.18 5.98
N PRO A 119 -16.28 -13.51 6.56
CA PRO A 119 -16.13 -12.14 7.08
C PRO A 119 -15.22 -12.07 8.31
N PHE A 120 -15.25 -13.08 9.18
CA PHE A 120 -14.37 -13.14 10.35
C PHE A 120 -12.92 -13.35 9.94
N LEU A 121 -12.66 -14.17 8.92
CA LEU A 121 -11.32 -14.35 8.38
C LEU A 121 -10.82 -13.12 7.63
N LEU A 122 -11.71 -12.33 7.02
CA LEU A 122 -11.35 -11.03 6.45
C LEU A 122 -10.88 -10.07 7.53
N ALA A 123 -11.61 -9.98 8.65
CA ALA A 123 -11.20 -9.20 9.81
C ALA A 123 -9.89 -9.72 10.42
N ALA A 124 -9.74 -11.04 10.55
CA ALA A 124 -8.51 -11.65 11.03
C ALA A 124 -7.32 -11.33 10.12
N PHE A 125 -7.49 -11.39 8.80
CA PHE A 125 -6.48 -11.00 7.82
C PHE A 125 -6.13 -9.52 7.93
N TYR A 126 -7.14 -8.64 8.06
CA TYR A 126 -6.91 -7.21 8.30
C TYR A 126 -6.01 -6.99 9.51
N PHE A 127 -6.35 -7.57 10.67
CA PHE A 127 -5.56 -7.40 11.90
C PHE A 127 -4.19 -8.06 11.84
N ALA A 128 -4.09 -9.20 11.16
CA ALA A 128 -2.82 -9.90 10.94
C ALA A 128 -1.84 -9.06 10.12
N VAL A 129 -2.33 -8.33 9.11
CA VAL A 129 -1.51 -7.39 8.35
C VAL A 129 -1.24 -6.13 9.16
N TYR A 130 -2.28 -5.55 9.77
CA TYR A 130 -2.20 -4.27 10.50
C TYR A 130 -1.22 -4.31 11.68
N TYR A 131 -1.19 -5.40 12.45
CA TYR A 131 -0.30 -5.56 13.61
C TYR A 131 0.92 -6.44 13.34
N GLY A 132 0.88 -7.25 12.28
CA GLY A 132 1.85 -8.33 12.06
C GLY A 132 2.83 -8.08 10.91
N HIS A 133 2.84 -6.88 10.31
CA HIS A 133 3.74 -6.54 9.21
C HIS A 133 5.18 -6.27 9.67
N TRP A 134 6.16 -6.61 8.84
CA TRP A 134 7.57 -6.30 9.07
C TRP A 134 8.00 -5.01 8.36
N ALA A 135 7.64 -4.88 7.09
CA ALA A 135 8.01 -3.78 6.22
C ALA A 135 6.85 -2.80 5.96
N GLY A 136 5.80 -2.82 6.78
CA GLY A 136 4.71 -1.84 6.72
C GLY A 136 3.89 -1.90 5.44
N GLU A 137 3.69 -3.08 4.86
CA GLU A 137 2.73 -3.24 3.76
C GLU A 137 1.29 -3.34 4.26
N TRP A 138 0.34 -2.91 3.42
CA TRP A 138 -1.08 -3.05 3.67
C TRP A 138 -1.88 -3.31 2.40
N ALA A 139 -2.99 -4.05 2.52
CA ALA A 139 -3.88 -4.39 1.42
C ALA A 139 -5.26 -3.70 1.48
N ILE A 140 -5.67 -3.22 2.66
CA ILE A 140 -6.97 -2.60 2.91
C ILE A 140 -6.74 -1.21 3.51
N GLY A 141 -7.28 -0.17 2.88
CA GLY A 141 -7.04 1.23 3.28
C GLY A 141 -7.59 2.24 2.26
N GLY A 142 -6.97 3.42 2.18
CA GLY A 142 -7.36 4.48 1.25
C GLY A 142 -7.19 4.13 -0.24
N PHE A 143 -7.67 4.99 -1.11
CA PHE A 143 -7.62 4.78 -2.55
C PHE A 143 -6.23 5.11 -3.13
N GLU A 144 -5.54 4.08 -3.61
CA GLU A 144 -4.29 4.20 -4.36
C GLU A 144 -4.11 2.96 -5.26
N ALA A 145 -3.00 2.89 -6.00
CA ALA A 145 -2.75 1.78 -6.93
C ALA A 145 -2.86 0.39 -6.25
N LYS A 146 -2.33 0.23 -5.04
CA LYS A 146 -2.33 -1.10 -4.39
C LYS A 146 -3.69 -1.57 -3.92
N SER A 147 -4.63 -0.66 -3.64
CA SER A 147 -5.99 -1.03 -3.19
C SER A 147 -6.78 -1.75 -4.29
N VAL A 148 -6.35 -1.63 -5.56
CA VAL A 148 -6.88 -2.38 -6.71
C VAL A 148 -5.99 -3.57 -7.08
N ALA A 149 -4.66 -3.43 -6.95
CA ALA A 149 -3.72 -4.48 -7.32
C ALA A 149 -3.85 -5.74 -6.43
N TYR A 150 -4.04 -5.60 -5.11
CA TYR A 150 -4.20 -6.75 -4.21
C TYR A 150 -5.47 -7.57 -4.47
N PRO A 151 -6.66 -6.97 -4.64
CA PRO A 151 -7.84 -7.72 -5.08
C PRO A 151 -7.61 -8.54 -6.36
N ALA A 152 -6.86 -8.01 -7.33
CA ALA A 152 -6.48 -8.76 -8.52
C ALA A 152 -5.54 -9.92 -8.20
N VAL A 153 -4.57 -9.74 -7.29
CA VAL A 153 -3.75 -10.85 -6.77
C VAL A 153 -4.63 -11.93 -6.12
N PHE A 154 -5.64 -11.54 -5.34
CA PHE A 154 -6.55 -12.50 -4.70
C PHE A 154 -7.34 -13.31 -5.73
N LEU A 155 -7.77 -12.69 -6.83
CA LEU A 155 -8.40 -13.41 -7.95
C LEU A 155 -7.42 -14.30 -8.71
N ALA A 156 -6.15 -13.90 -8.85
CA ALA A 156 -5.11 -14.74 -9.43
C ALA A 156 -4.88 -16.00 -8.56
N ILE A 157 -4.72 -15.82 -7.25
CA ILE A 157 -4.59 -16.92 -6.29
C ILE A 157 -5.84 -17.80 -6.33
N ALA A 158 -7.04 -17.22 -6.27
CA ALA A 158 -8.29 -17.98 -6.37
C ALA A 158 -8.35 -18.82 -7.66
N SER A 159 -7.84 -18.30 -8.77
CA SER A 159 -7.76 -19.03 -10.04
C SER A 159 -6.78 -20.20 -9.96
N VAL A 160 -5.60 -20.02 -9.36
CA VAL A 160 -4.64 -21.11 -9.10
C VAL A 160 -5.24 -22.20 -8.21
N LEU A 161 -5.95 -21.83 -7.15
CA LEU A 161 -6.58 -22.79 -6.22
C LEU A 161 -7.68 -23.63 -6.89
N ASN A 162 -8.25 -23.13 -7.99
CA ASN A 162 -9.23 -23.83 -8.82
C ASN A 162 -8.61 -24.45 -10.08
N SER A 163 -7.28 -24.59 -10.14
CA SER A 163 -6.53 -25.11 -11.29
C SER A 163 -6.77 -24.36 -12.61
N ASN A 164 -7.11 -23.08 -12.54
CA ASN A 164 -7.33 -22.22 -13.70
C ASN A 164 -6.15 -21.27 -13.89
N TRP A 165 -5.02 -21.83 -14.32
CA TRP A 165 -3.80 -21.08 -14.63
C TRP A 165 -3.98 -19.99 -15.70
N PRO A 166 -4.75 -20.19 -16.79
CA PRO A 166 -4.99 -19.13 -17.76
C PRO A 166 -5.53 -17.85 -17.11
N ASN A 167 -6.56 -17.96 -16.27
CA ASN A 167 -7.10 -16.79 -15.58
C ASN A 167 -6.12 -16.23 -14.54
N ALA A 168 -5.33 -17.08 -13.88
CA ALA A 168 -4.30 -16.62 -12.95
C ALA A 168 -3.31 -15.67 -13.64
N TRP A 169 -2.81 -16.03 -14.83
CA TRP A 169 -1.87 -15.21 -15.59
C TRP A 169 -2.45 -13.86 -16.02
N LEU A 170 -3.72 -13.83 -16.43
CA LEU A 170 -4.39 -12.57 -16.80
C LEU A 170 -4.58 -11.66 -15.59
N TRP A 171 -5.01 -12.20 -14.44
CA TRP A 171 -5.18 -11.42 -13.21
C TRP A 171 -3.85 -10.94 -12.64
N THR A 172 -2.79 -11.75 -12.72
CA THR A 172 -1.42 -11.31 -12.39
C THR A 172 -0.98 -10.18 -13.31
N GLY A 173 -1.18 -10.31 -14.63
CA GLY A 173 -0.88 -9.27 -15.60
C GLY A 173 -1.60 -7.96 -15.31
N PHE A 174 -2.90 -8.03 -15.00
CA PHE A 174 -3.70 -6.87 -14.59
C PHE A 174 -3.18 -6.24 -13.29
N SER A 175 -2.83 -7.05 -12.28
CA SER A 175 -2.27 -6.56 -11.02
C SER A 175 -0.94 -5.83 -11.23
N VAL A 176 -0.05 -6.38 -12.08
CA VAL A 176 1.22 -5.76 -12.47
C VAL A 176 0.99 -4.44 -13.22
N ALA A 177 0.02 -4.41 -14.14
CA ALA A 177 -0.34 -3.21 -14.89
C ALA A 177 -0.74 -2.05 -13.97
N TRP A 178 -1.44 -2.37 -12.88
CA TRP A 178 -1.93 -1.39 -11.91
C TRP A 178 -0.85 -0.97 -10.90
N HIS A 179 -0.10 -1.93 -10.36
CA HIS A 179 0.99 -1.69 -9.44
C HIS A 179 2.14 -2.69 -9.68
N PRO A 180 3.21 -2.30 -10.38
CA PRO A 180 4.27 -3.22 -10.81
C PRO A 180 4.91 -4.04 -9.70
N ILE A 181 5.19 -3.43 -8.54
CA ILE A 181 5.82 -4.14 -7.40
C ILE A 181 4.87 -5.16 -6.75
N VAL A 182 3.60 -4.80 -6.47
CA VAL A 182 2.61 -5.71 -5.86
C VAL A 182 2.34 -6.90 -6.77
N GLY A 183 1.96 -6.64 -8.02
CA GLY A 183 1.67 -7.71 -8.98
C GLY A 183 2.92 -8.52 -9.34
N GLY A 184 4.09 -7.88 -9.41
CA GLY A 184 5.35 -8.50 -9.78
C GLY A 184 5.79 -9.54 -8.75
N TRP A 185 5.89 -9.17 -7.48
CA TRP A 185 6.30 -10.10 -6.42
C TRP A 185 5.28 -11.25 -6.25
N ALA A 186 3.98 -10.95 -6.29
CA ALA A 186 2.96 -11.98 -6.25
C ALA A 186 3.05 -12.91 -7.46
N GLY A 187 3.25 -12.36 -8.66
CA GLY A 187 3.40 -13.12 -9.90
C GLY A 187 4.61 -14.05 -9.91
N ILE A 188 5.76 -13.60 -9.38
CA ILE A 188 6.95 -14.46 -9.26
C ILE A 188 6.70 -15.59 -8.23
N SER A 189 6.00 -15.33 -7.12
CA SER A 189 5.59 -16.42 -6.22
C SER A 189 4.65 -17.42 -6.88
N LEU A 190 3.69 -16.96 -7.68
CA LEU A 190 2.79 -17.84 -8.43
C LEU A 190 3.54 -18.66 -9.48
N MET A 191 4.50 -18.05 -10.18
CA MET A 191 5.41 -18.75 -11.09
C MET A 191 6.22 -19.82 -10.37
N GLY A 192 6.71 -19.56 -9.15
CA GLY A 192 7.39 -20.56 -8.33
C GLY A 192 6.50 -21.77 -8.02
N VAL A 193 5.22 -21.53 -7.69
CA VAL A 193 4.24 -22.60 -7.46
C VAL A 193 3.95 -23.38 -8.74
N TRP A 194 3.78 -22.67 -9.86
CA TRP A 194 3.57 -23.26 -11.18
C TRP A 194 4.73 -24.19 -11.57
N LEU A 195 5.98 -23.69 -11.49
CA LEU A 195 7.18 -24.47 -11.77
C LEU A 195 7.27 -25.72 -10.89
N ARG A 196 6.96 -25.59 -9.60
CA ARG A 196 6.94 -26.72 -8.66
C ARG A 196 5.95 -27.81 -9.08
N GLN A 197 4.76 -27.43 -9.53
CA GLN A 197 3.72 -28.37 -9.96
C GLN A 197 4.06 -29.03 -11.31
N HIS A 198 4.68 -28.31 -12.25
CA HIS A 198 4.97 -28.84 -13.57
C HIS A 198 6.29 -29.63 -13.67
N TYR A 199 7.31 -29.27 -12.89
CA TYR A 199 8.67 -29.83 -13.06
C TYR A 199 9.17 -30.65 -11.87
N PHE A 200 8.64 -30.44 -10.65
CA PHE A 200 9.23 -31.02 -9.44
C PHE A 200 8.33 -32.04 -8.72
N THR A 201 7.04 -32.13 -9.07
CA THR A 201 6.16 -33.20 -8.57
C THR A 201 6.15 -34.38 -9.53
N SER A 202 6.92 -35.43 -9.22
CA SER A 202 6.91 -36.68 -9.99
C SER A 202 5.57 -37.40 -9.88
N PRO A 203 5.02 -37.94 -10.98
CA PRO A 203 3.88 -38.85 -10.91
C PRO A 203 4.34 -40.14 -10.21
N GLY A 204 3.88 -40.39 -8.97
CA GLY A 204 4.00 -41.71 -8.33
C GLY A 204 4.66 -41.80 -6.95
N LYS A 205 5.20 -40.73 -6.35
CA LYS A 205 5.69 -40.81 -4.95
C LYS A 205 4.54 -40.57 -3.96
N ALA A 206 4.00 -41.66 -3.41
CA ALA A 206 2.88 -41.76 -2.47
C ALA A 206 3.08 -41.10 -1.08
N GLY A 207 3.92 -40.06 -0.96
CA GLY A 207 4.25 -39.40 0.30
C GLY A 207 4.11 -37.87 0.30
N SER A 208 3.71 -37.25 -0.82
CA SER A 208 3.40 -35.81 -0.82
C SER A 208 2.00 -35.56 -0.24
N PRO A 209 1.84 -34.76 0.82
CA PRO A 209 0.53 -34.39 1.36
C PRO A 209 -0.31 -33.55 0.39
N VAL A 210 0.30 -33.06 -0.70
CA VAL A 210 -0.41 -32.51 -1.86
C VAL A 210 -0.49 -33.65 -2.89
N ARG A 211 -1.59 -34.40 -2.87
CA ARG A 211 -1.90 -35.35 -3.95
C ARG A 211 -2.05 -34.56 -5.24
N ALA A 212 -1.14 -34.81 -6.20
CA ALA A 212 -1.19 -34.27 -7.56
C ALA A 212 -2.55 -34.52 -8.24
N ASP A 213 -3.30 -35.53 -7.79
CA ASP A 213 -4.64 -35.86 -8.30
C ASP A 213 -5.72 -34.81 -7.99
N SER A 214 -5.53 -33.93 -6.99
CA SER A 214 -6.55 -32.95 -6.58
C SER A 214 -6.55 -31.64 -7.39
N LEU A 215 -5.46 -31.35 -8.11
CA LEU A 215 -5.31 -30.12 -8.91
C LEU A 215 -5.19 -30.39 -10.42
N GLY A 216 -5.45 -31.62 -10.86
CA GLY A 216 -5.35 -32.05 -12.26
C GLY A 216 -3.93 -32.46 -12.62
N LYS A 217 -3.81 -33.44 -13.52
CA LYS A 217 -2.52 -33.85 -14.09
C LYS A 217 -1.88 -32.64 -14.80
N ALA A 218 -0.56 -32.51 -14.66
CA ALA A 218 0.25 -31.66 -15.53
C ALA A 218 0.29 -32.28 -16.94
N ASP A 219 -0.82 -32.18 -17.67
CA ASP A 219 -0.79 -32.39 -19.11
C ASP A 219 0.07 -31.29 -19.73
N SER A 220 0.67 -31.58 -20.89
CA SER A 220 1.49 -30.63 -21.66
C SER A 220 0.88 -29.23 -21.68
N LEU A 221 1.71 -28.20 -21.45
CA LEU A 221 1.35 -26.77 -21.55
C LEU A 221 0.33 -26.52 -22.67
N GLY A 222 -0.93 -26.32 -22.28
CA GLY A 222 -2.02 -26.19 -23.23
C GLY A 222 -1.90 -24.88 -24.01
N LYS A 223 -2.31 -24.87 -25.29
CA LYS A 223 -2.32 -23.65 -26.12
C LYS A 223 -3.06 -22.48 -25.45
N ALA A 224 -4.10 -22.76 -24.67
CA ALA A 224 -4.86 -21.75 -23.93
C ALA A 224 -4.04 -21.09 -22.82
N GLU A 225 -3.23 -21.86 -22.10
CA GLU A 225 -2.38 -21.34 -21.03
C GLU A 225 -1.26 -20.47 -21.59
N ILE A 226 -0.58 -20.91 -22.66
CA ILE A 226 0.45 -20.10 -23.34
C ILE A 226 -0.14 -18.76 -23.81
N ARG A 227 -1.31 -18.78 -24.44
CA ARG A 227 -2.00 -17.55 -24.87
C ARG A 227 -2.31 -16.63 -23.69
N ALA A 228 -2.73 -17.18 -22.56
CA ALA A 228 -3.03 -16.40 -21.37
C ALA A 228 -1.77 -15.87 -20.68
N MET A 229 -0.65 -16.62 -20.69
CA MET A 229 0.65 -16.12 -20.25
C MET A 229 1.09 -14.93 -21.10
N LEU A 230 1.01 -15.05 -22.44
CA LEU A 230 1.31 -13.95 -23.36
C LEU A 230 0.37 -12.75 -23.13
N GLY A 231 -0.93 -12.99 -22.99
CA GLY A 231 -1.90 -11.94 -22.65
C GLY A 231 -1.60 -11.27 -21.31
N GLY A 232 -1.24 -12.03 -20.29
CA GLY A 232 -0.84 -11.53 -18.98
C GLY A 232 0.45 -10.69 -19.04
N LEU A 233 1.45 -11.13 -19.82
CA LEU A 233 2.68 -10.37 -20.06
C LEU A 233 2.41 -9.06 -20.80
N LEU A 234 1.53 -9.07 -21.80
CA LEU A 234 1.12 -7.86 -22.52
C LEU A 234 0.40 -6.87 -21.59
N LEU A 235 -0.50 -7.36 -20.73
CA LEU A 235 -1.12 -6.52 -19.69
C LEU A 235 -0.08 -5.94 -18.73
N ALA A 236 0.83 -6.79 -18.23
CA ALA A 236 1.90 -6.38 -17.32
C ALA A 236 2.81 -5.31 -17.94
N ALA A 237 3.11 -5.41 -19.24
CA ALA A 237 3.94 -4.44 -19.96
C ALA A 237 3.37 -3.02 -19.90
N VAL A 238 2.04 -2.85 -19.87
CA VAL A 238 1.37 -1.54 -19.75
C VAL A 238 1.77 -0.82 -18.45
N GLY A 239 2.02 -1.56 -17.37
CA GLY A 239 2.48 -0.99 -16.10
C GLY A 239 4.00 -0.93 -15.97
N ILE A 240 4.70 -1.99 -16.41
CA ILE A 240 6.15 -2.11 -16.27
C ILE A 240 6.89 -1.12 -17.16
N LEU A 241 6.52 -0.99 -18.43
CA LEU A 241 7.28 -0.17 -19.38
C LEU A 241 7.32 1.31 -18.96
N PRO A 242 6.20 1.95 -18.57
CA PRO A 242 6.26 3.29 -18.01
C PRO A 242 7.11 3.35 -16.75
N ALA A 243 6.92 2.45 -15.79
CA ALA A 243 7.70 2.48 -14.55
C ALA A 243 9.21 2.32 -14.78
N ALA A 244 9.61 1.45 -15.70
CA ALA A 244 11.00 1.20 -16.06
C ALA A 244 11.64 2.39 -16.81
N ALA A 245 10.88 3.08 -17.67
CA ALA A 245 11.37 4.28 -18.36
C ALA A 245 11.82 5.37 -17.36
N GLY A 246 11.17 5.47 -16.20
CA GLY A 246 11.55 6.39 -15.13
C GLY A 246 12.88 6.06 -14.43
N LEU A 247 13.47 4.87 -14.65
CA LEU A 247 14.75 4.50 -14.05
C LEU A 247 15.95 5.07 -14.81
N GLY A 248 15.74 5.63 -16.00
CA GLY A 248 16.79 6.27 -16.80
C GLY A 248 17.26 7.62 -16.23
N GLY A 249 18.42 8.07 -16.71
CA GLY A 249 19.02 9.37 -16.36
C GLY A 249 20.09 9.31 -15.27
N PRO A 250 20.68 10.47 -14.91
CA PRO A 250 21.73 10.54 -13.89
C PRO A 250 21.28 9.99 -12.55
N SER A 251 21.99 9.00 -12.03
CA SER A 251 21.70 8.35 -10.74
C SER A 251 22.56 8.84 -9.58
N GLN A 252 23.48 9.77 -9.85
CA GLN A 252 24.43 10.31 -8.88
C GLN A 252 24.73 11.79 -9.18
N ARG A 253 24.84 12.60 -8.11
CA ARG A 253 25.32 14.00 -8.17
C ARG A 253 26.36 14.19 -7.06
N GLY A 254 27.62 14.40 -7.44
CA GLY A 254 28.74 14.41 -6.49
C GLY A 254 28.82 13.09 -5.72
N LYS A 255 28.71 13.14 -4.39
CA LYS A 255 28.71 11.96 -3.50
C LYS A 255 27.31 11.41 -3.22
N VAL A 256 26.24 12.06 -3.68
CA VAL A 256 24.86 11.66 -3.40
C VAL A 256 24.36 10.72 -4.49
N VAL A 257 23.88 9.54 -4.10
CA VAL A 257 23.35 8.50 -4.99
C VAL A 257 21.84 8.38 -4.80
N ALA A 258 21.06 8.43 -5.88
CA ALA A 258 19.60 8.47 -5.83
C ALA A 258 18.98 7.25 -5.13
N SER A 259 19.53 6.05 -5.37
CA SER A 259 19.05 4.83 -4.70
C SER A 259 19.29 4.86 -3.19
N GLN A 260 20.39 5.46 -2.73
CA GLN A 260 20.68 5.59 -1.30
C GLN A 260 19.74 6.61 -0.64
N VAL A 261 19.42 7.71 -1.32
CA VAL A 261 18.38 8.65 -0.87
C VAL A 261 17.04 7.94 -0.73
N HIS A 262 16.66 7.13 -1.72
CA HIS A 262 15.41 6.38 -1.67
C HIS A 262 15.41 5.38 -0.51
N VAL A 263 16.41 4.50 -0.44
CA VAL A 263 16.46 3.34 0.47
C VAL A 263 16.79 3.73 1.90
N TYR A 264 17.87 4.49 2.12
CA TYR A 264 18.39 4.74 3.46
C TYR A 264 17.90 6.05 4.07
N PHE A 265 17.56 7.05 3.26
CA PHE A 265 17.08 8.33 3.77
C PHE A 265 15.56 8.40 3.84
N ARG A 266 14.86 8.06 2.75
CA ARG A 266 13.40 8.24 2.69
C ARG A 266 12.60 7.05 3.20
N LEU A 267 12.96 5.84 2.78
CA LEU A 267 12.17 4.62 2.98
C LEU A 267 12.92 3.54 3.77
N ALA A 268 13.86 3.93 4.64
CA ALA A 268 14.63 3.01 5.47
C ALA A 268 13.75 2.04 6.24
N HIS A 269 12.63 2.53 6.78
CA HIS A 269 11.64 1.74 7.51
C HIS A 269 10.88 0.71 6.64
N HIS A 270 11.03 0.71 5.32
CA HIS A 270 10.42 -0.26 4.41
C HIS A 270 11.44 -1.12 3.64
N GLN A 271 12.68 -0.66 3.51
CA GLN A 271 13.67 -1.23 2.58
C GLN A 271 14.99 -1.65 3.23
N SER A 272 15.25 -1.30 4.48
CA SER A 272 16.46 -1.71 5.21
C SER A 272 16.10 -2.29 6.57
N PRO A 273 15.96 -3.63 6.68
CA PRO A 273 15.64 -4.31 7.93
C PRO A 273 16.53 -3.93 9.12
N THR A 274 17.80 -3.59 8.89
CA THR A 274 18.72 -3.11 9.94
C THR A 274 18.31 -1.77 10.55
N LEU A 275 17.48 -0.99 9.84
CA LEU A 275 16.95 0.31 10.26
C LEU A 275 15.46 0.24 10.65
N PHE A 276 14.86 -0.96 10.72
CA PHE A 276 13.49 -1.10 11.17
C PHE A 276 13.37 -0.93 12.68
N ALA A 277 12.22 -0.43 13.13
CA ALA A 277 11.91 -0.33 14.55
C ALA A 277 11.82 -1.73 15.19
N LYS A 278 12.21 -1.87 16.46
CA LYS A 278 12.28 -3.16 17.18
C LYS A 278 10.93 -3.88 17.21
N GLU A 279 9.86 -3.12 17.31
CA GLU A 279 8.48 -3.59 17.35
C GLU A 279 8.10 -4.31 16.05
N ARG A 280 8.65 -3.87 14.91
CA ARG A 280 8.42 -4.52 13.60
C ARG A 280 9.06 -5.90 13.53
N HIS A 281 10.24 -6.07 14.13
CA HIS A 281 10.87 -7.39 14.21
C HIS A 281 10.07 -8.34 15.10
N LEU A 282 9.53 -7.84 16.22
CA LEU A 282 8.67 -8.63 17.10
C LEU A 282 7.37 -9.03 16.39
N ALA A 283 6.71 -8.09 15.70
CA ALA A 283 5.52 -8.36 14.90
C ALA A 283 5.77 -9.44 13.85
N ALA A 284 6.88 -9.34 13.11
CA ALA A 284 7.27 -10.33 12.11
C ALA A 284 7.52 -11.72 12.73
N LEU A 285 8.20 -11.78 13.88
CA LEU A 285 8.47 -13.03 14.59
C LEU A 285 7.17 -13.72 15.02
N VAL A 286 6.23 -12.97 15.60
CA VAL A 286 4.92 -13.49 16.02
C VAL A 286 4.14 -14.02 14.82
N THR A 287 4.03 -13.22 13.75
CA THR A 287 3.34 -13.63 12.51
C THR A 287 3.97 -14.89 11.90
N MET A 288 5.30 -14.98 11.90
CA MET A 288 6.02 -16.15 11.41
C MET A 288 5.78 -17.39 12.28
N ALA A 289 5.76 -17.23 13.60
CA ALA A 289 5.47 -18.33 14.54
C ALA A 289 4.05 -18.87 14.35
N VAL A 290 3.05 -17.99 14.19
CA VAL A 290 1.66 -18.38 13.88
C VAL A 290 1.59 -19.11 12.53
N PHE A 291 2.27 -18.59 11.50
CA PHE A 291 2.34 -19.24 10.20
C PHE A 291 2.98 -20.63 10.28
N ALA A 292 4.16 -20.75 10.88
CA ALA A 292 4.85 -22.03 11.07
C ALA A 292 3.98 -23.03 11.86
N GLY A 293 3.32 -22.57 12.93
CA GLY A 293 2.36 -23.37 13.68
C GLY A 293 1.21 -23.88 12.81
N SER A 294 0.62 -23.00 11.98
CA SER A 294 -0.45 -23.38 11.05
C SER A 294 0.00 -24.42 10.01
N VAL A 295 1.25 -24.34 9.53
CA VAL A 295 1.85 -25.31 8.62
C VAL A 295 1.99 -26.67 9.30
N VAL A 296 2.52 -26.70 10.54
CA VAL A 296 2.69 -27.95 11.30
C VAL A 296 1.36 -28.62 11.59
N VAL A 297 0.37 -27.85 12.06
CA VAL A 297 -0.97 -28.37 12.38
C VAL A 297 -1.65 -28.88 11.11
N SER A 298 -1.68 -28.08 10.03
CA SER A 298 -2.34 -28.50 8.79
C SER A 298 -1.71 -29.75 8.16
N ARG A 299 -0.38 -29.92 8.25
CA ARG A 299 0.28 -31.15 7.77
C ARG A 299 -0.02 -32.37 8.64
N ARG A 300 -0.02 -32.23 9.97
CA ARG A 300 -0.39 -33.32 10.89
C ARG A 300 -1.80 -33.80 10.65
N VAL A 301 -2.71 -32.83 10.52
CA VAL A 301 -4.10 -33.04 10.14
C VAL A 301 -4.08 -33.78 8.78
N CYS A 302 -3.52 -33.24 7.69
CA CYS A 302 -3.52 -33.92 6.38
C CYS A 302 -2.98 -35.37 6.36
N ALA A 303 -2.10 -35.76 7.29
CA ALA A 303 -1.55 -37.11 7.36
C ALA A 303 -2.53 -38.19 7.86
N GLU A 304 -3.67 -37.82 8.44
CA GLU A 304 -4.65 -38.78 8.98
C GLU A 304 -5.50 -39.43 7.86
N LYS A 305 -5.53 -40.77 7.82
CA LYS A 305 -6.02 -41.57 6.67
C LYS A 305 -7.55 -41.67 6.46
N GLN A 306 -8.40 -41.11 7.31
CA GLN A 306 -9.87 -41.26 7.23
C GLN A 306 -10.59 -39.91 7.16
N ARG A 307 -10.64 -39.31 5.96
CA ARG A 307 -11.25 -37.99 5.75
C ARG A 307 -12.27 -38.00 4.63
N SER A 308 -13.25 -37.10 4.75
CA SER A 308 -14.18 -36.81 3.68
C SER A 308 -13.47 -36.01 2.56
N LEU A 309 -13.86 -36.25 1.31
CA LEU A 309 -13.29 -35.56 0.14
C LEU A 309 -13.30 -34.01 0.24
N PRO A 310 -14.36 -33.34 0.75
CA PRO A 310 -14.37 -31.88 0.85
C PRO A 310 -13.28 -31.34 1.78
N VAL A 311 -13.00 -32.02 2.88
CA VAL A 311 -11.97 -31.64 3.86
C VAL A 311 -10.56 -31.77 3.26
N GLU A 312 -10.31 -32.86 2.53
CA GLU A 312 -9.03 -33.09 1.84
C GLU A 312 -8.75 -31.98 0.81
N GLN A 313 -9.77 -31.56 0.06
CA GLN A 313 -9.65 -30.48 -0.92
C GLN A 313 -9.33 -29.13 -0.27
N SER A 314 -10.06 -28.73 0.78
CA SER A 314 -9.84 -27.44 1.44
C SER A 314 -8.44 -27.31 2.02
N LEU A 315 -7.96 -28.36 2.69
CA LEU A 315 -6.62 -28.37 3.26
C LEU A 315 -5.52 -28.42 2.19
N SER A 316 -5.72 -29.18 1.11
CA SER A 316 -4.77 -29.22 -0.01
C SER A 316 -4.62 -27.83 -0.64
N ARG A 317 -5.72 -27.10 -0.81
CA ARG A 317 -5.70 -25.72 -1.31
C ARG A 317 -5.03 -24.75 -0.33
N ALA A 318 -5.22 -24.93 0.98
CA ALA A 318 -4.47 -24.17 1.98
C ALA A 318 -2.94 -24.43 1.91
N LEU A 319 -2.50 -25.66 1.62
CA LEU A 319 -1.08 -25.98 1.41
C LEU A 319 -0.48 -25.29 0.18
N VAL A 320 -1.27 -25.07 -0.88
CA VAL A 320 -0.85 -24.25 -2.03
C VAL A 320 -0.63 -22.81 -1.60
N MET A 321 -1.56 -22.24 -0.83
CA MET A 321 -1.42 -20.88 -0.28
C MET A 321 -0.18 -20.74 0.63
N GLN A 322 0.11 -21.75 1.46
CA GLN A 322 1.35 -21.79 2.24
C GLN A 322 2.60 -21.82 1.37
N SER A 323 2.55 -22.50 0.22
CA SER A 323 3.68 -22.52 -0.72
C SER A 323 3.94 -21.13 -1.32
N ILE A 324 2.89 -20.37 -1.65
CA ILE A 324 3.01 -18.97 -2.09
C ILE A 324 3.67 -18.13 -0.99
N ALA A 325 3.25 -18.28 0.27
CA ALA A 325 3.84 -17.57 1.40
C ALA A 325 5.32 -17.92 1.61
N TRP A 326 5.72 -19.19 1.46
CA TRP A 326 7.14 -19.58 1.55
C TRP A 326 8.00 -18.95 0.45
N PHE A 327 7.50 -18.78 -0.77
CA PHE A 327 8.21 -18.01 -1.80
C PHE A 327 8.35 -16.54 -1.39
N ALA A 328 7.31 -15.92 -0.82
CA ALA A 328 7.39 -14.56 -0.32
C ALA A 328 8.44 -14.41 0.80
N VAL A 329 8.51 -15.38 1.72
CA VAL A 329 9.53 -15.43 2.77
C VAL A 329 10.93 -15.59 2.17
N ALA A 330 11.09 -16.45 1.17
CA ALA A 330 12.38 -16.62 0.49
C ALA A 330 12.87 -15.30 -0.13
N PHE A 331 12.00 -14.52 -0.77
CA PHE A 331 12.36 -13.20 -1.30
C PHE A 331 12.76 -12.23 -0.18
N ALA A 332 11.99 -12.19 0.91
CA ALA A 332 12.32 -11.36 2.07
C ALA A 332 13.68 -11.73 2.68
N LEU A 333 14.03 -13.02 2.73
CA LEU A 333 15.34 -13.48 3.18
C LEU A 333 16.47 -13.05 2.25
N VAL A 334 16.26 -13.09 0.92
CA VAL A 334 17.25 -12.56 -0.04
C VAL A 334 17.47 -11.06 0.19
N GLY A 335 16.40 -10.28 0.35
CA GLY A 335 16.50 -8.87 0.70
C GLY A 335 17.25 -8.63 2.01
N LEU A 336 17.01 -9.46 3.03
CA LEU A 336 17.67 -9.36 4.32
C LEU A 336 19.16 -9.66 4.20
N THR A 337 19.54 -10.68 3.41
CA THR A 337 20.93 -11.00 3.12
C THR A 337 21.63 -9.84 2.39
N ILE A 338 20.95 -9.21 1.43
CA ILE A 338 21.47 -8.02 0.74
C ILE A 338 21.72 -6.89 1.76
N ASP A 339 20.77 -6.60 2.65
CA ASP A 339 20.94 -5.53 3.64
C ASP A 339 22.06 -5.84 4.64
N LEU A 340 22.09 -7.05 5.22
CA LEU A 340 23.09 -7.41 6.24
C LEU A 340 24.52 -7.48 5.69
N ILE A 341 24.70 -7.96 4.46
CA ILE A 341 26.04 -8.18 3.89
C ILE A 341 26.50 -6.99 3.06
N LEU A 342 25.64 -6.43 2.21
CA LEU A 342 26.05 -5.43 1.23
C LEU A 342 25.86 -3.99 1.73
N SER A 343 24.90 -3.68 2.61
CA SER A 343 24.73 -2.29 3.08
C SER A 343 25.99 -1.74 3.80
N PRO A 344 26.70 -2.50 4.65
CA PRO A 344 27.91 -1.99 5.31
C PRO A 344 29.12 -1.81 4.38
N THR A 345 29.29 -2.67 3.38
CA THR A 345 30.50 -2.71 2.54
C THR A 345 30.31 -2.09 1.16
N TYR A 346 29.13 -2.27 0.56
CA TYR A 346 28.79 -1.83 -0.80
C TYR A 346 27.39 -1.15 -0.84
N PRO A 347 27.18 -0.03 -0.12
CA PRO A 347 25.86 0.61 0.01
C PRO A 347 25.24 1.06 -1.32
N GLY A 348 26.06 1.34 -2.34
CA GLY A 348 25.58 1.60 -3.71
C GLY A 348 24.86 0.41 -4.32
N ILE A 349 25.45 -0.79 -4.25
CA ILE A 349 24.87 -2.02 -4.80
C ILE A 349 23.65 -2.44 -3.95
N ALA A 350 23.79 -2.42 -2.63
CA ALA A 350 22.69 -2.74 -1.72
C ALA A 350 21.45 -1.88 -1.99
N SER A 351 21.59 -0.55 -1.99
CA SER A 351 20.45 0.34 -2.25
C SER A 351 19.86 0.18 -3.65
N TRP A 352 20.68 -0.10 -4.67
CA TRP A 352 20.20 -0.36 -6.03
C TRP A 352 19.31 -1.61 -6.12
N LEU A 353 19.58 -2.62 -5.31
CA LEU A 353 18.77 -3.84 -5.20
C LEU A 353 17.57 -3.66 -4.24
N LEU A 354 17.78 -3.06 -3.07
CA LEU A 354 16.77 -2.96 -2.01
C LEU A 354 15.59 -2.05 -2.37
N ARG A 355 15.79 -1.10 -3.30
CA ARG A 355 14.72 -0.21 -3.81
C ARG A 355 13.51 -0.95 -4.41
N PHE A 356 13.63 -2.25 -4.69
CA PHE A 356 12.55 -3.08 -5.23
C PHE A 356 11.66 -3.75 -4.17
N TYR A 357 11.74 -3.35 -2.90
CA TYR A 357 10.80 -3.74 -1.83
C TYR A 357 10.66 -5.26 -1.59
N TRP A 358 11.78 -5.96 -1.43
CA TRP A 358 11.87 -7.41 -1.21
C TRP A 358 10.98 -7.99 -0.09
N PHE A 359 10.59 -7.15 0.87
CA PHE A 359 9.93 -7.56 2.12
C PHE A 359 8.41 -7.41 2.11
N ARG A 360 7.86 -6.57 1.22
CA ARG A 360 6.45 -6.16 1.32
C ARG A 360 5.47 -7.25 0.94
N TRP A 361 5.86 -8.18 0.05
CA TRP A 361 4.99 -9.29 -0.30
C TRP A 361 4.80 -10.29 0.85
N SER A 362 5.83 -10.53 1.68
CA SER A 362 5.69 -11.41 2.84
C SER A 362 4.72 -10.87 3.88
N ASP A 363 4.65 -9.54 4.06
CA ASP A 363 3.69 -8.88 4.95
C ASP A 363 2.23 -9.15 4.57
N ILE A 364 1.96 -9.58 3.33
CA ILE A 364 0.61 -9.92 2.86
C ILE A 364 0.44 -11.44 2.74
N ALA A 365 1.36 -12.11 2.06
CA ALA A 365 1.25 -13.53 1.75
C ALA A 365 1.25 -14.40 3.02
N VAL A 366 2.06 -14.06 4.03
CA VAL A 366 2.18 -14.84 5.27
C VAL A 366 0.89 -14.73 6.10
N PRO A 367 0.38 -13.51 6.43
CA PRO A 367 -0.94 -13.34 7.03
C PRO A 367 -2.06 -14.03 6.27
N LEU A 368 -2.09 -13.88 4.95
CA LEU A 368 -3.12 -14.49 4.11
C LEU A 368 -3.07 -16.02 4.20
N ALA A 369 -1.87 -16.62 4.20
CA ALA A 369 -1.72 -18.07 4.24
C ALA A 369 -2.15 -18.67 5.58
N TRP A 370 -1.74 -18.09 6.71
CA TRP A 370 -2.11 -18.67 8.00
C TRP A 370 -3.59 -18.44 8.32
N THR A 371 -4.17 -17.28 7.96
CA THR A 371 -5.59 -17.00 8.21
C THR A 371 -6.50 -17.94 7.41
N LEU A 372 -6.20 -18.17 6.12
CA LEU A 372 -6.94 -19.13 5.30
C LEU A 372 -6.72 -20.58 5.74
N THR A 373 -5.52 -20.93 6.21
CA THR A 373 -5.23 -22.27 6.77
C THR A 373 -6.03 -22.51 8.04
N VAL A 374 -6.07 -21.54 8.97
CA VAL A 374 -6.89 -21.62 10.17
C VAL A 374 -8.36 -21.73 9.81
N GLY A 375 -8.84 -20.97 8.83
CA GLY A 375 -10.19 -21.10 8.28
C GLY A 375 -10.53 -22.50 7.81
N ALA A 376 -9.66 -23.09 6.98
CA ALA A 376 -9.84 -24.45 6.46
C ALA A 376 -9.84 -25.50 7.59
N LEU A 377 -9.01 -25.33 8.62
CA LEU A 377 -8.97 -26.20 9.80
C LEU A 377 -10.24 -26.09 10.64
N LEU A 378 -10.77 -24.88 10.84
CA LEU A 378 -12.01 -24.65 11.58
C LEU A 378 -13.22 -25.26 10.87
N ASP A 379 -13.35 -25.05 9.56
CA ASP A 379 -14.44 -25.66 8.78
C ASP A 379 -14.33 -27.19 8.75
N THR A 380 -13.10 -27.73 8.69
CA THR A 380 -12.85 -29.18 8.81
C THR A 380 -13.33 -29.71 10.15
N TYR A 381 -12.95 -29.06 11.24
CA TYR A 381 -13.35 -29.46 12.59
C TYR A 381 -14.87 -29.39 12.78
N TRP A 382 -15.49 -28.31 12.30
CA TRP A 382 -16.93 -28.11 12.34
C TRP A 382 -17.69 -29.19 11.55
N PHE A 383 -17.22 -29.52 10.34
CA PHE A 383 -17.81 -30.56 9.50
C PHE A 383 -17.79 -31.94 10.21
N HIS A 384 -16.64 -32.33 10.76
CA HIS A 384 -16.51 -33.59 11.49
C HIS A 384 -17.34 -33.65 12.78
N ALA A 385 -17.44 -32.54 13.52
CA ALA A 385 -18.28 -32.45 14.70
C ALA A 385 -19.76 -32.69 14.32
N LYS A 386 -20.24 -32.00 13.28
CA LYS A 386 -21.62 -32.14 12.78
C LYS A 386 -21.92 -33.55 12.26
N GLN A 387 -21.02 -34.15 11.48
CA GLN A 387 -21.26 -35.47 10.89
C GLN A 387 -21.32 -36.58 11.95
N ASN A 388 -20.51 -36.46 13.01
CA ASN A 388 -20.46 -37.46 14.09
C ASN A 388 -21.47 -37.20 15.22
N GLY A 389 -22.38 -36.22 15.07
CA GLY A 389 -23.30 -35.81 16.13
C GLY A 389 -22.60 -35.31 17.40
N ARG A 390 -21.31 -34.98 17.32
CA ARG A 390 -20.50 -34.55 18.45
C ARG A 390 -20.64 -33.05 18.62
N VAL A 391 -21.02 -32.62 19.82
CA VAL A 391 -20.92 -31.21 20.22
C VAL A 391 -19.44 -30.83 20.22
N LEU A 392 -19.10 -29.60 19.81
CA LEU A 392 -17.74 -29.08 19.98
C LEU A 392 -17.30 -29.31 21.42
N SER A 393 -16.06 -29.78 21.61
CA SER A 393 -15.52 -29.87 22.97
C SER A 393 -15.60 -28.49 23.63
N ALA A 394 -15.89 -28.45 24.94
CA ALA A 394 -16.00 -27.18 25.67
C ALA A 394 -14.74 -26.31 25.49
N LYS A 395 -13.55 -26.94 25.41
CA LYS A 395 -12.28 -26.26 25.12
C LYS A 395 -12.26 -25.62 23.72
N ALA A 396 -12.65 -26.35 22.68
CA ALA A 396 -12.68 -25.82 21.32
C ALA A 396 -13.73 -24.71 21.14
N ALA A 397 -14.91 -24.87 21.75
CA ALA A 397 -15.95 -23.85 21.76
C ALA A 397 -15.47 -22.58 22.49
N LEU A 398 -14.82 -22.73 23.65
CA LEU A 398 -14.22 -21.62 24.38
C LEU A 398 -13.13 -20.91 23.57
N THR A 399 -12.22 -21.66 22.94
CA THR A 399 -11.18 -21.06 22.09
C THR A 399 -11.78 -20.29 20.92
N ALA A 400 -12.76 -20.86 20.22
CA ALA A 400 -13.45 -20.16 19.14
C ALA A 400 -14.17 -18.90 19.64
N ALA A 401 -14.84 -18.97 20.78
CA ALA A 401 -15.51 -17.83 21.41
C ALA A 401 -14.51 -16.72 21.78
N ILE A 402 -13.34 -17.07 22.32
CA ILE A 402 -12.28 -16.11 22.64
C ILE A 402 -11.75 -15.44 21.37
N LEU A 403 -11.43 -16.21 20.32
CA LEU A 403 -10.94 -15.66 19.05
C LEU A 403 -11.96 -14.74 18.39
N VAL A 404 -13.23 -15.14 18.33
CA VAL A 404 -14.31 -14.30 17.82
C VAL A 404 -14.46 -13.04 18.66
N SER A 405 -14.39 -13.16 19.99
CA SER A 405 -14.47 -12.02 20.89
C SER A 405 -13.33 -11.03 20.68
N ILE A 406 -12.09 -11.51 20.51
CA ILE A 406 -10.94 -10.65 20.18
C ILE A 406 -11.16 -9.92 18.86
N LEU A 407 -11.62 -10.62 17.82
CA LEU A 407 -11.90 -10.00 16.52
C LEU A 407 -13.03 -8.97 16.61
N VAL A 408 -14.09 -9.26 17.35
CA VAL A 408 -15.23 -8.36 17.55
C VAL A 408 -14.79 -7.13 18.35
N VAL A 409 -14.09 -7.31 19.47
CA VAL A 409 -13.57 -6.20 20.29
C VAL A 409 -12.58 -5.36 19.49
N GLY A 410 -11.67 -5.98 18.75
CA GLY A 410 -10.75 -5.26 17.86
C GLY A 410 -11.49 -4.47 16.79
N SER A 411 -12.53 -5.05 16.18
CA SER A 411 -13.35 -4.39 15.17
C SER A 411 -14.14 -3.22 15.77
N ILE A 412 -14.73 -3.39 16.96
CA ILE A 412 -15.39 -2.31 17.71
C ILE A 412 -14.38 -1.21 18.03
N GLY A 413 -13.15 -1.57 18.43
CA GLY A 413 -12.06 -0.63 18.65
C GLY A 413 -11.73 0.19 17.40
N ARG A 414 -11.65 -0.44 16.22
CA ARG A 414 -11.45 0.26 14.94
C ARG A 414 -12.63 1.17 14.61
N VAL A 415 -13.87 0.68 14.70
CA VAL A 415 -15.06 1.49 14.45
C VAL A 415 -15.12 2.70 15.39
N LYS A 416 -14.84 2.50 16.69
CA LYS A 416 -14.74 3.59 17.66
C LYS A 416 -13.65 4.59 17.25
N SER A 417 -12.46 4.08 16.89
CA SER A 417 -11.36 4.91 16.40
C SER A 417 -11.80 5.81 15.25
N HIS A 418 -12.49 5.25 14.24
CA HIS A 418 -13.01 5.99 13.08
C HIS A 418 -14.05 7.04 13.49
N LEU A 419 -15.03 6.67 14.32
CA LEU A 419 -16.09 7.58 14.76
C LEU A 419 -15.57 8.72 15.63
N THR A 420 -14.46 8.50 16.35
CA THR A 420 -13.81 9.51 17.19
C THR A 420 -12.65 10.22 16.50
N GLN A 421 -12.30 9.82 15.28
CA GLN A 421 -11.21 10.42 14.52
C GLN A 421 -11.56 11.88 14.22
N ARG A 422 -10.69 12.80 14.63
CA ARG A 422 -10.84 14.24 14.34
C ARG A 422 -9.90 14.74 13.26
N VAL A 423 -8.82 13.99 13.03
CA VAL A 423 -7.71 14.36 12.15
C VAL A 423 -7.58 13.27 11.08
N PRO A 424 -7.66 13.62 9.78
CA PRO A 424 -7.33 12.67 8.72
C PRO A 424 -5.90 12.16 8.86
N LEU A 425 -5.64 10.90 8.50
CA LEU A 425 -4.31 10.29 8.68
C LEU A 425 -3.21 11.05 7.92
N ALA A 426 -3.54 11.67 6.79
CA ALA A 426 -2.59 12.49 6.05
C ALA A 426 -2.19 13.79 6.78
N ASP A 427 -3.02 14.27 7.70
CA ASP A 427 -2.78 15.49 8.46
C ASP A 427 -2.10 15.22 9.82
N GLU A 428 -1.86 13.97 10.21
CA GLU A 428 -1.23 13.65 11.50
C GLU A 428 0.20 14.21 11.60
N LEU A 429 1.00 14.11 10.52
CA LEU A 429 2.38 14.60 10.50
C LEU A 429 2.47 16.11 10.75
N LEU A 430 1.45 16.87 10.33
CA LEU A 430 1.38 18.31 10.56
C LEU A 430 1.33 18.62 12.07
N LEU A 431 0.70 17.75 12.87
CA LEU A 431 0.49 17.94 14.30
C LEU A 431 1.71 17.54 15.14
N GLU A 432 2.64 16.76 14.58
CA GLU A 432 3.89 16.36 15.22
C GLU A 432 4.90 17.53 15.18
N SER A 433 4.66 18.58 15.98
CA SER A 433 5.64 19.67 16.13
C SER A 433 6.83 19.23 16.99
N PRO A 434 8.08 19.53 16.58
CA PRO A 434 9.27 19.19 17.35
C PRO A 434 9.46 20.05 18.61
N ILE A 435 8.65 21.08 18.80
CA ILE A 435 8.69 21.99 19.95
C ILE A 435 7.34 21.94 20.66
N VAL A 436 7.36 21.91 22.00
CA VAL A 436 6.15 22.08 22.82
C VAL A 436 5.49 23.38 22.39
N HIS A 437 4.24 23.28 21.94
CA HIS A 437 3.48 24.44 21.49
C HIS A 437 3.28 25.44 22.64
N GLU A 438 4.01 26.55 22.61
CA GLU A 438 3.71 27.72 23.46
C GLU A 438 2.36 28.35 23.03
N ILE A 439 1.99 28.19 21.76
CA ILE A 439 0.75 28.68 21.16
C ILE A 439 -0.32 27.59 21.24
N VAL A 440 -1.37 27.82 22.04
CA VAL A 440 -2.56 26.96 22.06
C VAL A 440 -3.45 27.30 20.87
N SER A 441 -3.51 26.39 19.89
CA SER A 441 -4.34 26.49 18.67
C SER A 441 -4.86 25.13 18.22
N ASP A 442 -5.97 25.14 17.48
CA ASP A 442 -6.36 23.99 16.67
C ASP A 442 -5.58 24.04 15.35
N ARG A 443 -4.40 23.45 15.37
CA ARG A 443 -3.44 23.49 14.26
C ARG A 443 -3.98 22.91 12.95
N LEU A 444 -4.91 21.94 13.02
CA LEU A 444 -5.55 21.40 11.83
C LEU A 444 -6.51 22.44 11.23
N THR A 445 -7.36 23.04 12.06
CA THR A 445 -8.27 24.10 11.64
C THR A 445 -7.49 25.29 11.08
N ASP A 446 -6.42 25.71 11.74
CA ASP A 446 -5.53 26.77 11.26
C ASP A 446 -4.90 26.42 9.90
N TRP A 447 -4.51 25.17 9.69
CA TRP A 447 -3.91 24.72 8.42
C TRP A 447 -4.91 24.72 7.26
N GLN A 448 -6.12 24.22 7.50
CA GLN A 448 -7.18 24.23 6.51
C GLN A 448 -7.59 25.68 6.17
N ALA A 449 -7.69 26.55 7.17
CA ALA A 449 -8.01 27.96 6.99
C ALA A 449 -6.95 28.69 6.15
N VAL A 450 -5.66 28.52 6.46
CA VAL A 450 -4.59 29.16 5.66
C VAL A 450 -4.52 28.59 4.25
N CYS A 451 -4.70 27.27 4.06
CA CYS A 451 -4.71 26.68 2.73
C CYS A 451 -5.90 27.17 1.89
N GLN A 452 -7.07 27.33 2.51
CA GLN A 452 -8.25 27.88 1.82
C GLN A 452 -8.02 29.34 1.44
N TRP A 453 -7.47 30.15 2.36
CA TRP A 453 -7.10 31.53 2.05
C TRP A 453 -6.11 31.61 0.88
N ILE A 454 -5.07 30.76 0.88
CA ILE A 454 -4.09 30.68 -0.21
C ILE A 454 -4.77 30.37 -1.54
N LYS A 455 -5.69 29.39 -1.55
CA LYS A 455 -6.42 28.99 -2.75
C LYS A 455 -7.26 30.13 -3.35
N GLU A 456 -7.83 30.98 -2.51
CA GLU A 456 -8.73 32.07 -2.91
C GLU A 456 -7.98 33.36 -3.27
N ASN A 457 -6.82 33.63 -2.64
CA ASN A 457 -6.18 34.95 -2.69
C ASN A 457 -4.85 34.99 -3.45
N THR A 458 -4.41 33.88 -4.04
CA THR A 458 -3.12 33.80 -4.73
C THR A 458 -3.23 33.21 -6.13
N PRO A 459 -2.32 33.54 -7.07
CA PRO A 459 -2.33 32.99 -8.43
C PRO A 459 -2.25 31.45 -8.43
N SER A 460 -2.95 30.78 -9.35
CA SER A 460 -2.96 29.32 -9.45
C SER A 460 -1.60 28.70 -9.78
N ASP A 461 -0.75 29.47 -10.44
CA ASP A 461 0.63 29.13 -10.84
C ASP A 461 1.69 29.57 -9.82
N SER A 462 1.28 29.98 -8.62
CA SER A 462 2.23 30.36 -7.58
C SER A 462 2.99 29.16 -7.02
N LEU A 463 4.29 29.35 -6.81
CA LEU A 463 5.21 28.41 -6.16
C LEU A 463 5.51 28.87 -4.72
N TRP A 464 5.45 27.92 -3.79
CA TRP A 464 5.49 28.17 -2.35
C TRP A 464 6.67 27.49 -1.65
N LEU A 465 7.32 28.22 -0.75
CA LEU A 465 8.04 27.61 0.35
C LEU A 465 7.04 27.30 1.48
N THR A 466 6.97 26.05 1.91
CA THR A 466 6.01 25.54 2.90
C THR A 466 6.74 24.82 4.04
N PRO A 467 6.10 24.58 5.21
CA PRO A 467 6.66 23.69 6.20
C PRO A 467 6.80 22.28 5.61
N LYS A 468 8.02 21.78 5.44
CA LYS A 468 8.26 20.55 4.65
C LYS A 468 7.68 19.25 5.23
N HIS A 469 7.33 19.23 6.52
CA HIS A 469 6.75 18.07 7.23
C HIS A 469 5.23 18.16 7.31
N GLN A 470 4.62 18.31 6.14
CA GLN A 470 3.17 18.24 5.88
C GLN A 470 2.99 17.40 4.61
N GLN A 471 1.76 17.03 4.26
CA GLN A 471 1.51 16.31 3.01
C GLN A 471 0.15 16.61 2.35
N THR A 472 -0.53 17.68 2.77
CA THR A 472 -1.88 18.05 2.34
C THR A 472 -2.00 19.48 1.79
N PHE A 473 -0.88 20.21 1.66
CA PHE A 473 -0.86 21.56 1.07
C PHE A 473 -1.47 21.57 -0.34
N LYS A 474 -0.95 20.74 -1.25
CA LYS A 474 -1.50 20.59 -2.61
C LYS A 474 -2.95 20.15 -2.61
N TRP A 475 -3.34 19.32 -1.65
CA TRP A 475 -4.71 18.84 -1.52
C TRP A 475 -5.69 19.96 -1.21
N TYR A 476 -5.38 20.81 -0.22
CA TYR A 476 -6.27 21.88 0.23
C TYR A 476 -6.09 23.18 -0.59
N ALA A 477 -4.85 23.63 -0.78
CA ALA A 477 -4.53 24.90 -1.43
C ALA A 477 -4.53 24.81 -2.97
N GLY A 478 -4.19 23.65 -3.53
CA GLY A 478 -4.06 23.47 -4.99
C GLY A 478 -3.00 24.39 -5.61
N ARG A 479 -1.85 24.56 -4.91
CA ARG A 479 -0.69 25.33 -5.35
C ARG A 479 0.56 24.46 -5.35
N ALA A 480 1.54 24.83 -6.17
CA ALA A 480 2.83 24.14 -6.20
C ALA A 480 3.68 24.51 -4.99
N GLU A 481 4.49 23.57 -4.53
CA GLU A 481 5.46 23.82 -3.46
C GLU A 481 6.88 23.43 -3.90
N VAL A 482 7.88 24.10 -3.33
CA VAL A 482 9.29 23.87 -3.65
C VAL A 482 9.63 22.39 -3.39
N VAL A 483 9.22 21.88 -2.24
CA VAL A 483 9.46 20.50 -1.81
C VAL A 483 8.60 20.11 -0.60
N CYS A 484 8.20 18.85 -0.54
CA CYS A 484 7.53 18.24 0.61
C CYS A 484 8.23 16.91 0.96
N TRP A 485 8.33 16.58 2.26
CA TRP A 485 8.96 15.33 2.73
C TRP A 485 8.26 14.07 2.18
N LYS A 486 6.94 14.10 2.09
CA LYS A 486 6.14 12.96 1.62
C LYS A 486 6.33 12.73 0.12
N ASP A 487 6.44 13.81 -0.65
CA ASP A 487 6.34 13.83 -2.11
C ASP A 487 7.69 13.59 -2.81
N VAL A 488 8.15 12.34 -2.76
CA VAL A 488 9.41 11.95 -3.39
C VAL A 488 9.18 11.46 -4.81
N PRO A 489 9.86 12.04 -5.82
CA PRO A 489 9.85 11.55 -7.20
C PRO A 489 10.35 10.11 -7.31
N GLN A 490 10.03 9.44 -8.42
CA GLN A 490 10.43 8.05 -8.64
C GLN A 490 11.60 7.89 -9.64
N ASN A 491 11.89 8.92 -10.43
CA ASN A 491 13.06 8.93 -11.33
C ASN A 491 14.30 9.48 -10.62
N SER A 492 15.47 9.01 -11.05
CA SER A 492 16.71 9.24 -10.27
C SER A 492 17.15 10.70 -10.26
N ALA A 493 16.99 11.42 -11.36
CA ALA A 493 17.36 12.84 -11.45
C ALA A 493 16.51 13.71 -10.51
N ALA A 494 15.18 13.53 -10.55
CA ALA A 494 14.27 14.26 -9.69
C ALA A 494 14.39 13.86 -8.21
N VAL A 495 14.79 12.63 -7.88
CA VAL A 495 15.11 12.24 -6.50
C VAL A 495 16.30 13.02 -5.96
N LEU A 496 17.35 13.21 -6.77
CA LEU A 496 18.53 13.99 -6.36
C LEU A 496 18.17 15.47 -6.17
N GLU A 497 17.36 16.03 -7.06
CA GLU A 497 16.87 17.40 -6.92
C GLU A 497 15.95 17.56 -5.70
N TRP A 498 15.03 16.62 -5.48
CA TRP A 498 14.17 16.60 -4.29
C TRP A 498 15.02 16.55 -3.01
N TYR A 499 16.08 15.74 -2.99
CA TYR A 499 17.00 15.65 -1.86
C TYR A 499 17.75 16.97 -1.61
N GLU A 500 18.17 17.64 -2.67
CA GLU A 500 18.80 18.95 -2.55
C GLU A 500 17.82 19.99 -1.98
N ARG A 501 16.60 20.05 -2.54
CA ARG A 501 15.55 20.97 -2.08
C ARG A 501 15.14 20.70 -0.63
N ILE A 502 14.97 19.44 -0.21
CA ILE A 502 14.52 19.09 1.15
C ILE A 502 15.57 19.40 2.23
N ILE A 503 16.86 19.34 1.87
CA ILE A 503 17.97 19.70 2.76
C ILE A 503 18.11 21.21 2.86
N LYS A 504 18.13 21.94 1.72
CA LYS A 504 18.29 23.41 1.72
C LYS A 504 17.07 24.16 2.29
N SER A 505 15.87 23.59 2.11
CA SER A 505 14.62 24.17 2.62
C SER A 505 14.28 23.70 4.05
N ALA A 506 15.22 23.06 4.75
CA ALA A 506 15.02 22.67 6.14
C ALA A 506 14.98 23.90 7.06
N GLN A 507 14.21 23.83 8.15
CA GLN A 507 14.23 24.87 9.18
C GLN A 507 15.70 25.11 9.62
N PRO A 508 16.19 26.35 9.62
CA PRO A 508 17.58 26.61 9.90
C PRO A 508 17.95 26.21 11.32
N ARG A 509 19.23 25.86 11.50
CA ARG A 509 19.78 25.45 12.79
C ARG A 509 20.97 26.32 13.19
N THR A 510 21.22 26.43 14.49
CA THR A 510 22.47 27.00 15.03
C THR A 510 23.63 26.03 14.81
N GLU A 511 24.86 26.47 15.06
CA GLU A 511 26.04 25.59 14.99
C GLU A 511 25.95 24.41 15.96
N GLN A 512 25.27 24.60 17.10
CA GLN A 512 25.00 23.55 18.10
C GLN A 512 23.80 22.66 17.71
N GLY A 513 23.18 22.89 16.55
CA GLY A 513 22.09 22.07 16.01
C GLY A 513 20.69 22.43 16.48
N TYR A 514 20.51 23.48 17.29
CA TYR A 514 19.19 23.92 17.74
C TYR A 514 18.43 24.61 16.61
N LEU A 515 17.11 24.42 16.54
CA LEU A 515 16.26 25.12 15.58
C LEU A 515 16.32 26.63 15.82
N ARG A 516 16.33 27.41 14.75
CA ARG A 516 16.24 28.87 14.79
C ARG A 516 15.30 29.41 13.71
N ASP A 517 14.93 30.67 13.89
CA ASP A 517 14.14 31.44 12.93
C ASP A 517 14.88 31.58 11.59
N TRP A 518 14.09 31.61 10.50
CA TRP A 518 14.52 32.07 9.18
C TRP A 518 14.89 33.54 9.22
N ARG A 519 16.02 33.88 8.59
CA ARG A 519 16.35 35.26 8.29
C ARG A 519 15.84 35.65 6.90
N THR A 520 15.56 36.94 6.72
CA THR A 520 15.03 37.46 5.44
C THR A 520 15.99 37.18 4.29
N ASP A 521 17.29 37.41 4.46
CA ASP A 521 18.32 37.15 3.44
C ASP A 521 18.40 35.67 3.02
N GLU A 522 18.20 34.75 3.95
CA GLU A 522 18.14 33.31 3.66
C GLU A 522 16.94 32.96 2.79
N LEU A 523 15.76 33.50 3.10
CA LEU A 523 14.54 33.33 2.31
C LEU A 523 14.69 33.95 0.91
N LEU A 524 15.34 35.12 0.82
CA LEU A 524 15.62 35.79 -0.45
C LEU A 524 16.59 34.99 -1.32
N ASN A 525 17.64 34.43 -0.74
CA ASN A 525 18.61 33.56 -1.44
C ASN A 525 17.94 32.28 -1.96
N LEU A 526 17.11 31.62 -1.14
CA LEU A 526 16.35 30.45 -1.56
C LEU A 526 15.31 30.78 -2.63
N SER A 527 14.67 31.95 -2.54
CA SER A 527 13.74 32.47 -3.56
C SER A 527 14.44 32.74 -4.90
N ALA A 528 15.67 33.27 -4.87
CA ALA A 528 16.50 33.43 -6.07
C ALA A 528 16.92 32.06 -6.65
N GLU A 529 17.04 31.04 -5.81
CA GLU A 529 17.41 29.69 -6.22
C GLU A 529 16.28 28.88 -6.84
N TYR A 530 15.13 28.84 -6.18
CA TYR A 530 14.03 27.97 -6.56
C TYR A 530 12.85 28.72 -7.18
N GLY A 531 12.92 30.04 -7.28
CA GLY A 531 11.92 30.86 -7.99
C GLY A 531 10.59 31.05 -7.26
N PHE A 532 10.45 30.61 -6.01
CA PHE A 532 9.22 30.89 -5.24
C PHE A 532 9.13 32.38 -4.88
N ARG A 533 7.90 32.85 -4.66
CA ARG A 533 7.62 34.23 -4.18
C ARG A 533 6.73 34.26 -2.96
N TRP A 534 6.16 33.11 -2.61
CA TRP A 534 5.21 32.96 -1.53
C TRP A 534 5.82 32.06 -0.47
N VAL A 535 5.67 32.48 0.78
CA VAL A 535 6.22 31.77 1.93
C VAL A 535 5.10 31.54 2.92
N LEU A 536 4.84 30.26 3.21
CA LEU A 536 3.99 29.82 4.30
C LEU A 536 4.91 29.31 5.41
N ILE A 537 4.86 29.96 6.57
CA ILE A 537 5.66 29.54 7.73
C ILE A 537 4.78 29.05 8.87
N ASP A 538 5.38 28.19 9.68
CA ASP A 538 4.87 27.79 10.98
C ASP A 538 5.34 28.78 12.05
N ARG A 539 4.40 29.54 12.62
CA ARG A 539 4.64 30.56 13.65
C ARG A 539 5.03 29.96 15.01
N THR A 540 4.84 28.66 15.20
CA THR A 540 5.34 27.97 16.40
C THR A 540 6.84 27.69 16.32
N LEU A 541 7.41 27.70 15.10
CA LEU A 541 8.83 27.56 14.85
C LEU A 541 9.52 28.90 14.55
N GLN A 542 8.81 29.82 13.90
CA GLN A 542 9.28 31.18 13.62
C GLN A 542 8.77 32.16 14.68
N ARG A 543 9.60 32.48 15.68
CA ARG A 543 9.23 33.39 16.78
C ARG A 543 9.26 34.86 16.36
N SER A 544 10.24 35.23 15.54
CA SER A 544 10.42 36.58 15.02
C SER A 544 9.99 36.63 13.55
N PRO A 545 8.99 37.43 13.16
CA PRO A 545 8.58 37.49 11.77
C PRO A 545 9.74 37.97 10.88
N PRO A 546 9.95 37.37 9.69
CA PRO A 546 10.89 37.93 8.73
C PRO A 546 10.45 39.34 8.34
N SER A 547 11.38 40.17 7.90
CA SER A 547 11.13 41.54 7.42
C SER A 547 10.46 41.54 6.04
N LEU A 548 9.33 40.86 5.94
CA LEU A 548 8.49 40.72 4.76
C LEU A 548 7.05 41.11 5.14
N GLU A 549 6.27 41.51 4.16
CA GLU A 549 4.86 41.85 4.38
C GLU A 549 4.07 40.60 4.80
N ILE A 550 3.37 40.68 5.94
CA ILE A 550 2.44 39.65 6.40
C ILE A 550 1.12 39.84 5.66
N LEU A 551 0.75 38.86 4.85
CA LEU A 551 -0.52 38.86 4.12
C LEU A 551 -1.61 38.04 4.80
N TYR A 552 -1.22 37.14 5.71
CA TYR A 552 -2.13 36.36 6.54
C TYR A 552 -1.44 35.94 7.84
N PRO A 553 -2.14 35.95 9.00
CA PRO A 553 -3.49 36.50 9.18
C PRO A 553 -3.51 38.03 9.25
N ILE A 554 -4.55 38.67 8.67
CA ILE A 554 -4.82 40.11 8.85
C ILE A 554 -6.01 40.31 9.81
N GLU A 555 -7.13 39.65 9.53
CA GLU A 555 -8.39 39.79 10.31
C GLU A 555 -8.84 38.49 11.00
N VAL A 556 -8.34 37.34 10.56
CA VAL A 556 -8.73 36.01 11.06
C VAL A 556 -7.77 35.55 12.15
N GLU A 557 -8.28 34.96 13.22
CA GLU A 557 -7.43 34.36 14.23
C GLU A 557 -6.81 33.05 13.71
N ASN A 558 -5.58 33.13 13.20
CA ASN A 558 -4.75 31.96 12.87
C ASN A 558 -3.43 32.05 13.61
N ARG A 559 -3.28 31.25 14.66
CA ARG A 559 -2.15 31.37 15.57
C ARG A 559 -0.97 30.50 15.12
N SER A 560 -1.22 29.50 14.29
CA SER A 560 -0.22 28.52 13.86
C SER A 560 0.57 28.92 12.63
N PHE A 561 -0.04 29.61 11.66
CA PHE A 561 0.57 29.85 10.35
C PHE A 561 0.49 31.31 9.92
N ALA A 562 1.49 31.74 9.14
CA ALA A 562 1.50 33.05 8.50
C ALA A 562 1.97 32.95 7.05
N VAL A 563 1.43 33.83 6.21
CA VAL A 563 1.79 33.96 4.80
C VAL A 563 2.52 35.27 4.57
N PHE A 564 3.61 35.18 3.82
CA PHE A 564 4.43 36.29 3.37
C PHE A 564 4.58 36.26 1.86
N ARG A 565 4.82 37.44 1.28
CA ARG A 565 5.23 37.57 -0.12
C ARG A 565 6.59 38.24 -0.21
N ILE A 566 7.44 37.69 -1.07
CA ILE A 566 8.74 38.28 -1.42
C ILE A 566 8.54 39.25 -2.59
N PRO A 567 8.78 40.57 -2.40
CA PRO A 567 8.75 41.53 -3.50
C PRO A 567 9.84 41.21 -4.53
N GLU A 568 9.52 41.36 -5.81
CA GLU A 568 10.47 41.07 -6.90
C GLU A 568 11.77 41.86 -6.77
N GLN A 569 11.66 43.12 -6.32
CA GLN A 569 12.78 44.04 -6.12
C GLN A 569 13.77 43.60 -5.03
N MET A 570 13.36 42.71 -4.12
CA MET A 570 14.20 42.22 -3.03
C MET A 570 14.97 40.95 -3.39
N VAL A 571 14.64 40.29 -4.51
CA VAL A 571 15.28 39.03 -4.89
C VAL A 571 16.68 39.32 -5.44
N PRO A 572 17.74 38.73 -4.86
CA PRO A 572 19.10 38.93 -5.35
C PRO A 572 19.21 38.53 -6.81
N THR A 573 19.77 39.41 -7.65
CA THR A 573 20.20 39.03 -8.99
C THR A 573 21.34 38.04 -8.86
N ARG A 574 21.11 36.79 -9.26
CA ARG A 574 22.22 35.84 -9.39
C ARG A 574 23.21 36.40 -10.41
N PRO A 575 24.52 36.44 -10.12
CA PRO A 575 25.49 36.64 -11.19
C PRO A 575 25.23 35.54 -12.22
N SER A 576 25.03 35.94 -13.48
CA SER A 576 24.92 35.01 -14.60
C SER A 576 26.05 34.01 -14.47
N GLN A 577 25.73 32.73 -14.25
CA GLN A 577 26.72 31.67 -14.36
C GLN A 577 27.17 31.70 -15.82
N VAL A 578 28.32 32.31 -16.05
CA VAL A 578 29.04 32.22 -17.32
C VAL A 578 29.35 30.73 -17.52
N GLU A 579 28.99 30.24 -18.71
CA GLU A 579 28.96 28.85 -19.16
C GLU A 579 30.15 27.97 -18.78
#